data_AF-A0A7H4M2X9-F1
#
_entry.id   AF-A0A7H4M2X9-F1
#
_cell.length_a   1.000
_cell.length_b   1.000
_cell.length_c   1.000
_cell.angle_alpha   90.00
_cell.angle_beta   90.00
_cell.angle_gamma   90.00
#
_symmetry.space_group_name_H-M   'P 1'
#
loop_
_entity.id
_entity.type
_entity.pdbx_description
1 polymer ?
#
loop_
_entity_poly.entity_id
_entity_poly.type
_entity_poly.pdbx_seq_one_letter_code
_entity_poly.pdbx_strand_id
1 'polypeptide(L)'
;MASIDAPAKLRFHESGNTLTVKNPTPYYMTLVQIHAGTATLPTTMVAPMSQADLKLPANAQGNITFQTINDYGANSPEQKAIIE
;
A
#
# COMPACT_ATOMS: atom_id res chain seq x y z
N MET A 1 14.46 -12.30 5.77
CA MET A 1 13.67 -11.07 5.99
C MET A 1 12.37 -11.50 6.64
N ALA A 2 11.98 -10.87 7.74
CA ALA A 2 10.72 -11.23 8.40
C ALA A 2 9.56 -10.51 7.69
N SER A 3 8.34 -11.06 7.81
CA SER A 3 7.12 -10.45 7.23
C SER A 3 6.94 -8.99 7.66
N ILE A 4 7.37 -8.65 8.89
CA ILE A 4 7.27 -7.30 9.45
C ILE A 4 8.08 -6.24 8.68
N ASP A 5 9.13 -6.63 7.95
CA ASP A 5 9.95 -5.70 7.15
C ASP A 5 9.42 -5.54 5.71
N ALA A 6 8.52 -6.43 5.27
CA ALA A 6 7.99 -6.47 3.91
C ALA A 6 7.26 -5.16 3.49
N PRO A 7 6.48 -4.49 4.36
CA PRO A 7 5.79 -3.24 4.00
C PRO A 7 6.72 -2.14 3.48
N ALA A 8 7.93 -2.02 4.04
CA ALA A 8 8.93 -1.03 3.62
C ALA A 8 9.51 -1.30 2.21
N LYS A 9 9.24 -2.48 1.65
CA LYS A 9 9.65 -2.85 0.28
C LYS A 9 8.58 -2.56 -0.76
N LEU A 10 7.35 -2.24 -0.34
CA LEU A 10 6.32 -1.84 -1.28
C LEU A 10 6.73 -0.57 -2.04
N ARG A 11 6.32 -0.49 -3.30
CA ARG A 11 6.53 0.66 -4.17
C ARG A 11 5.21 1.09 -4.76
N PHE A 12 5.06 2.38 -4.96
CA PHE A 12 3.82 2.99 -5.37
C PHE A 12 4.09 3.84 -6.60
N HIS A 13 3.19 3.80 -7.57
CA HIS A 13 3.29 4.61 -8.77
C HIS A 13 1.93 5.25 -9.04
N GLU A 14 1.90 6.58 -9.16
CA GLU A 14 0.69 7.33 -9.47
C GLU A 14 0.66 7.71 -10.94
N SER A 15 -0.42 7.32 -11.63
CA SER A 15 -0.64 7.65 -13.03
C SER A 15 -2.09 8.03 -13.28
N GLY A 16 -2.34 9.31 -13.52
CA GLY A 16 -3.69 9.85 -13.70
C GLY A 16 -4.57 9.60 -12.47
N ASN A 17 -5.59 8.75 -12.63
CA ASN A 17 -6.54 8.39 -11.58
C ASN A 17 -6.29 6.98 -11.00
N THR A 18 -5.08 6.46 -11.16
CA THR A 18 -4.71 5.13 -10.70
C THR A 18 -3.44 5.20 -9.85
N LEU A 19 -3.49 4.51 -8.72
CA LEU A 19 -2.35 4.20 -7.87
C LEU A 19 -2.01 2.72 -8.03
N THR A 20 -0.86 2.41 -8.60
CA THR A 20 -0.35 1.05 -8.68
C THR A 20 0.53 0.77 -7.47
N VAL A 21 0.23 -0.30 -6.74
CA VAL A 21 1.02 -0.81 -5.60
C VAL A 21 1.77 -2.06 -6.03
N LYS A 22 3.10 -2.01 -6.02
CA LYS A 22 3.97 -3.12 -6.37
C LYS A 22 4.52 -3.79 -5.12
N ASN A 23 4.38 -5.11 -5.09
CA ASN A 23 4.92 -5.97 -4.04
C ASN A 23 6.07 -6.83 -4.57
N PRO A 24 7.34 -6.41 -4.37
CA PRO A 24 8.50 -7.19 -4.79
C PRO A 24 8.87 -8.31 -3.79
N THR A 25 8.05 -8.58 -2.78
CA THR A 25 8.35 -9.55 -1.72
C THR A 25 7.67 -10.90 -1.98
N PRO A 26 8.13 -12.00 -1.38
CA PRO A 26 7.50 -13.31 -1.49
C PRO A 26 6.27 -13.48 -0.56
N TYR A 27 5.72 -12.41 -0.01
CA TYR A 27 4.61 -12.45 0.98
C TYR A 27 3.37 -11.74 0.45
N TYR A 28 2.18 -12.26 0.80
CA TYR A 28 0.94 -11.51 0.59
C TYR A 28 0.91 -10.31 1.53
N MET A 29 0.55 -9.15 0.98
CA MET A 29 0.46 -7.90 1.75
C MET A 29 -0.98 -7.39 1.74
N THR A 30 -1.64 -7.41 2.89
CA THR A 30 -2.97 -6.81 3.06
C THR A 30 -2.78 -5.38 3.55
N LEU A 31 -2.92 -4.41 2.63
CA LEU A 31 -2.87 -2.99 2.93
C LEU A 31 -4.22 -2.51 3.46
N VAL A 32 -4.20 -1.84 4.60
CA VAL A 32 -5.34 -1.27 5.30
C VAL A 32 -5.06 0.19 5.65
N GLN A 33 -6.11 0.96 5.98
CA GLN A 33 -5.99 2.38 6.30
C GLN A 33 -5.15 3.12 5.25
N ILE A 34 -5.46 2.88 3.98
CA ILE A 34 -4.75 3.49 2.86
C ILE A 34 -5.35 4.88 2.65
N HIS A 35 -4.51 5.90 2.72
CA HIS A 35 -4.91 7.28 2.54
C HIS A 35 -4.06 7.94 1.45
N ALA A 36 -4.69 8.75 0.60
CA ALA A 36 -4.03 9.66 -0.32
C ALA A 36 -4.45 11.09 0.05
N GLY A 37 -3.65 11.75 0.88
CA GLY A 37 -4.07 12.97 1.56
C GLY A 37 -5.27 12.73 2.48
N THR A 38 -6.40 13.36 2.17
CA THR A 38 -7.66 13.17 2.92
C THR A 38 -8.58 12.10 2.33
N ALA A 39 -8.25 11.56 1.16
CA ALA A 39 -9.02 10.50 0.53
C ALA A 39 -8.67 9.13 1.14
N THR A 40 -9.68 8.37 1.55
CA THR A 40 -9.51 6.97 1.97
C THR A 40 -9.69 6.05 0.77
N LEU A 41 -8.73 5.14 0.58
CA LEU A 41 -8.77 4.13 -0.47
C LEU A 41 -9.22 2.77 0.09
N PRO A 42 -9.78 1.87 -0.76
CA PRO A 42 -10.18 0.53 -0.33
C PRO A 42 -9.02 -0.32 0.18
N THR A 43 -9.28 -1.14 1.21
CA THR A 43 -8.37 -2.22 1.62
C THR A 43 -8.02 -3.09 0.42
N THR A 44 -6.74 -3.40 0.27
CA THR A 44 -6.22 -4.10 -0.91
C THR A 44 -5.21 -5.14 -0.51
N MET A 45 -5.35 -6.35 -1.03
CA MET A 45 -4.36 -7.40 -0.88
C MET A 45 -3.50 -7.48 -2.15
N VAL A 46 -2.18 -7.39 -2.00
CA VAL A 46 -1.22 -7.48 -3.10
C VAL A 46 -0.48 -8.81 -2.99
N ALA A 47 -0.60 -9.63 -4.03
CA ALA A 47 0.05 -10.93 -4.10
C ALA A 47 1.60 -10.79 -4.16
N PRO A 48 2.34 -11.84 -3.77
CA PRO A 48 3.79 -11.89 -3.94
C PRO A 48 4.22 -11.62 -5.39
N MET A 49 5.32 -10.88 -5.55
CA MET A 49 5.92 -10.57 -6.87
C MET A 49 4.95 -9.99 -7.90
N SER A 50 3.91 -9.29 -7.43
CA SER A 50 2.81 -8.78 -8.27
C SER A 50 2.51 -7.32 -7.94
N GLN A 51 1.50 -6.78 -8.61
CA GLN A 51 0.97 -5.44 -8.36
C GLN A 51 -0.55 -5.45 -8.26
N ALA A 52 -1.10 -4.43 -7.62
CA ALA A 52 -2.53 -4.16 -7.58
C ALA A 52 -2.79 -2.69 -7.91
N ASP A 53 -3.88 -2.41 -8.60
CA ASP A 53 -4.27 -1.06 -8.98
C ASP A 53 -5.45 -0.58 -8.13
N LEU A 54 -5.30 0.63 -7.60
CA LEU A 54 -6.29 1.35 -6.82
C LEU A 54 -6.76 2.57 -7.59
N LYS A 55 -8.07 2.83 -7.60
CA LYS A 55 -8.60 4.06 -8.19
C LYS A 55 -8.37 5.22 -7.23
N LEU A 56 -7.69 6.27 -7.71
CA LEU A 56 -7.54 7.54 -7.00
C LEU A 56 -8.75 8.44 -7.30
N PRO A 57 -9.55 8.81 -6.29
CA PRO A 57 -10.60 9.80 -6.46
C PRO A 57 -10.01 11.19 -6.73
N ALA A 58 -10.79 12.10 -7.29
CA ALA A 58 -10.30 13.43 -7.68
C ALA A 58 -9.75 14.28 -6.53
N ASN A 59 -10.15 13.99 -5.28
CA ASN A 59 -9.67 14.65 -4.07
C ASN A 59 -8.44 13.97 -3.43
N ALA A 60 -7.91 12.90 -4.04
CA ALA A 60 -6.66 12.28 -3.60
C ALA A 60 -5.48 13.19 -3.97
N GLN A 61 -5.10 14.06 -3.05
CA GLN A 61 -3.98 14.98 -3.21
C GLN A 61 -3.10 14.94 -1.96
N GLY A 62 -1.81 14.73 -2.14
CA GLY A 62 -0.82 14.72 -1.07
C GLY A 62 -0.17 13.35 -0.87
N ASN A 63 0.47 13.16 0.28
CA ASN A 63 1.21 11.94 0.57
C ASN A 63 0.28 10.74 0.66
N ILE A 64 0.74 9.58 0.17
CA ILE A 64 0.09 8.31 0.41
C ILE A 64 0.62 7.70 1.72
N THR A 65 -0.28 7.32 2.62
CA THR A 65 0.03 6.53 3.81
C THR A 65 -0.75 5.23 3.82
N PHE A 66 -0.20 4.22 4.49
CA PHE A 66 -0.84 2.92 4.63
C PHE A 66 -0.34 2.18 5.87
N GLN A 67 -1.12 1.19 6.30
CA GLN A 67 -0.69 0.15 7.21
C GLN A 67 -0.85 -1.22 6.54
N THR A 68 -0.25 -2.26 7.11
CA THR A 68 -0.48 -3.65 6.69
C THR A 68 -0.93 -4.49 7.88
N ILE A 69 -1.70 -5.54 7.63
CA ILE A 69 -1.94 -6.57 8.66
C ILE A 69 -0.76 -7.54 8.68
N ASN A 70 -0.11 -7.70 9.84
CA ASN A 70 0.97 -8.66 10.03
C ASN A 70 0.46 -10.09 10.30
N ASP A 71 1.37 -11.05 10.38
CA ASP A 71 1.10 -12.46 10.63
C ASP A 71 0.47 -12.76 12.00
N TYR A 72 0.59 -11.84 12.95
CA TYR A 72 -0.11 -11.89 14.24
C TYR A 72 -1.52 -11.29 14.20
N GLY A 73 -1.99 -10.82 13.03
CA GLY A 73 -3.31 -10.20 12.85
C GLY A 73 -3.41 -8.74 13.32
N ALA A 74 -2.29 -8.10 13.64
CA ALA A 74 -2.24 -6.72 14.08
C ALA A 74 -1.85 -5.77 12.93
N ASN A 75 -2.31 -4.52 13.01
CA ASN A 75 -1.84 -3.47 12.08
C ASN A 75 -0.37 -3.14 12.36
N SER A 76 0.41 -3.00 11.29
CA SER A 76 1.74 -2.41 11.35
C SER A 76 1.67 -0.93 11.75
N PRO A 77 2.78 -0.32 12.19
CA PRO A 77 2.88 1.13 12.23
C PRO A 77 2.54 1.74 10.85
N GLU A 78 1.98 2.94 10.86
CA GLU A 78 1.73 3.70 9.63
C GLU A 78 3.04 3.90 8.87
N GLN A 79 2.99 3.69 7.56
CA GLN A 79 4.08 3.89 6.62
C GLN A 79 3.70 4.98 5.62
N LYS A 80 4.67 5.81 5.23
CA LYS A 80 4.55 6.65 4.04
C LYS A 80 4.94 5.82 2.82
N ALA A 81 4.15 5.91 1.76
CA ALA A 81 4.45 5.27 0.49
C ALA A 81 5.75 5.83 -0.11
N ILE A 82 6.55 4.92 -0.65
CA ILE A 82 7.70 5.27 -1.50
C ILE A 82 7.18 5.33 -2.93
N ILE A 83 7.04 6.55 -3.45
CA ILE A 83 6.60 6.83 -4.82
C ILE A 83 7.78 6.68 -5.78
N GLU A 84 7.56 5.96 -6.89
CA GLU A 84 8.50 5.80 -8.01
C GLU A 84 8.01 6.55 -9.26
#